data_AF-A0A822CPQ5-F1
#
_entry.id   AF-A0A822CPQ5-F1
#
_cell.length_a   1.000
_cell.length_b   1.000
_cell.length_c   1.000
_cell.angle_alpha   90.00
_cell.angle_beta   90.00
_cell.angle_gamma   90.00
#
_symmetry.space_group_name_H-M   'P 1'
#
loop_
_entity.id
_entity.type
_entity.pdbx_description
1 polymer ?
#
loop_
_entity_poly.entity_id
_entity_poly.type
_entity_poly.pdbx_seq_one_letter_code
_entity_poly.pdbx_strand_id
1 'polypeptide(L)'
;MGMRNHELVPLQLIAVIASLKHGGCHKVLRELVRYKLVAYDATARRKSSNNEGYRLTNLGYDYLALKALSSRDAIYSVGNQIGVGKESDVYIVANENDEQMILKLHRLGRTCFRQLKNKREYLNHRQAS
;
A
#
# COMPACT_ATOMS: atom_id res chain seq x y z
N MET A 1 5.45 12.94 -1.77
CA MET A 1 5.56 14.41 -1.70
C MET A 1 4.20 15.08 -1.51
N GLY A 2 3.24 14.96 -2.43
CA GLY A 2 1.92 15.60 -2.29
C GLY A 2 1.14 15.20 -1.01
N MET A 3 1.13 13.90 -0.68
CA MET A 3 0.40 13.40 0.49
C MET A 3 0.99 13.77 1.86
N ARG A 4 2.16 14.42 1.91
CA ARG A 4 2.75 14.89 3.16
C ARG A 4 1.91 16.00 3.79
N ASN A 5 1.29 16.83 2.96
CA ASN A 5 0.55 18.03 3.36
C ASN A 5 -0.93 18.00 2.94
N HIS A 6 -1.34 17.04 2.11
CA HIS A 6 -2.70 16.91 1.61
C HIS A 6 -3.19 15.47 1.73
N GLU A 7 -4.37 15.25 2.32
CA GLU A 7 -4.99 13.92 2.35
C GLU A 7 -5.31 13.41 0.94
N LEU A 8 -5.85 14.30 0.10
CA LEU A 8 -6.11 14.09 -1.32
C LEU A 8 -5.30 15.11 -2.12
N VAL A 9 -4.54 14.64 -3.11
CA VAL A 9 -3.67 15.49 -3.92
C VAL A 9 -4.39 15.83 -5.24
N PRO A 10 -4.69 17.11 -5.53
CA PRO A 10 -5.32 17.50 -6.78
C PRO A 10 -4.46 17.18 -8.00
N LEU A 11 -5.09 16.91 -9.14
CA LEU A 11 -4.40 16.61 -10.40
C LEU A 11 -3.38 17.69 -10.79
N GLN A 12 -3.76 18.96 -10.68
CA GLN A 12 -2.91 20.09 -11.04
C GLN A 12 -1.60 20.07 -10.23
N LEU A 13 -1.71 19.78 -8.93
CA LEU A 13 -0.56 19.66 -8.04
C LEU A 13 0.30 18.44 -8.39
N ILE A 14 -0.31 17.31 -8.76
CA ILE A 14 0.43 16.11 -9.20
C ILE A 14 1.22 16.41 -10.48
N ALA A 15 0.62 17.09 -11.46
CA ALA A 15 1.28 17.45 -12.70
C ALA A 15 2.51 18.34 -12.47
N VAL A 16 2.39 19.33 -11.56
CA VAL A 16 3.49 20.22 -11.16
C VAL A 16 4.60 19.42 -10.46
N ILE A 17 4.27 18.63 -9.44
CA ILE A 17 5.27 17.84 -8.69
C ILE A 17 5.99 16.83 -9.60
N ALA A 18 5.26 16.19 -10.51
CA ALA A 18 5.82 15.21 -11.43
C ALA A 18 6.54 15.83 -12.64
N SER A 19 6.50 17.17 -12.79
CA SER A 19 7.03 17.88 -13.96
C SER A 19 6.49 17.33 -15.30
N LEU A 20 5.23 16.87 -15.30
CA LEU A 20 4.59 16.29 -16.48
C LEU A 20 3.73 17.33 -17.19
N LYS A 21 3.74 17.31 -18.54
CA LYS A 21 2.77 18.08 -19.34
C LYS A 21 1.35 17.57 -19.04
N HIS A 22 0.38 18.50 -18.95
CA HIS A 22 -1.00 18.23 -18.49
C HIS A 22 -1.67 16.99 -19.12
N GLY A 23 -1.45 16.75 -20.43
CA GLY A 23 -2.04 15.60 -21.14
C GLY A 23 -1.46 14.23 -20.75
N GLY A 24 -0.18 14.15 -20.36
CA GLY A 24 0.47 12.88 -20.01
C GLY A 24 0.09 12.37 -18.62
N CYS A 25 -0.14 13.30 -17.68
CA CYS A 25 -0.43 12.98 -16.28
C CYS A 25 -1.71 12.14 -16.12
N HIS A 26 -2.78 12.48 -16.85
CA HIS A 26 -4.04 11.74 -16.80
C HIS A 26 -3.91 10.28 -17.26
N LYS A 27 -3.13 10.03 -18.32
CA LYS A 27 -2.93 8.67 -18.85
C LYS A 27 -2.22 7.80 -17.81
N VAL A 28 -1.15 8.32 -17.22
CA VAL A 28 -0.38 7.64 -16.17
C VAL A 28 -1.26 7.40 -14.94
N LEU A 29 -2.02 8.40 -14.49
CA LEU A 29 -2.90 8.24 -13.32
C LEU A 29 -3.99 7.19 -13.56
N ARG A 30 -4.58 7.13 -14.75
CA ARG A 30 -5.55 6.10 -15.10
C ARG A 30 -4.94 4.70 -15.02
N GLU A 31 -3.71 4.55 -15.48
CA GLU A 31 -2.96 3.30 -15.39
C GLU A 31 -2.65 2.93 -13.93
N LEU A 32 -2.16 3.88 -13.13
CA LEU A 32 -1.88 3.66 -11.70
C LEU A 32 -3.15 3.29 -10.91
N VAL A 33 -4.30 3.88 -11.26
CA VAL A 33 -5.61 3.51 -10.68
C VAL A 33 -6.00 2.09 -11.07
N ARG A 34 -5.79 1.68 -12.34
CA ARG A 34 -6.06 0.31 -12.81
C ARG A 34 -5.29 -0.73 -12.00
N TYR A 35 -4.02 -0.44 -11.67
CA TYR A 35 -3.19 -1.29 -10.82
C TYR A 35 -3.42 -1.08 -9.32
N LYS A 36 -4.41 -0.26 -8.94
CA LYS A 36 -4.75 0.06 -7.54
C LYS A 36 -3.59 0.65 -6.75
N LEU A 37 -2.60 1.27 -7.41
CA LEU A 37 -1.48 1.94 -6.74
C LEU A 37 -1.91 3.30 -6.19
N VAL A 38 -2.81 3.97 -6.89
CA VAL A 38 -3.48 5.18 -6.43
C VAL A 38 -4.99 5.01 -6.50
N ALA A 39 -5.71 5.74 -5.67
CA ALA A 39 -7.16 5.82 -5.68
C ALA A 39 -7.56 7.27 -5.95
N TYR A 40 -8.49 7.44 -6.88
CA TYR A 40 -9.21 8.70 -7.04
C TYR A 40 -10.32 8.75 -5.99
N ASP A 41 -10.43 9.87 -5.30
CA ASP A 41 -11.51 10.12 -4.35
C ASP A 41 -12.15 11.49 -4.67
N ALA A 42 -13.47 11.46 -4.78
CA ALA A 42 -14.31 12.63 -4.96
C ALA A 42 -15.39 12.56 -3.88
N THR A 43 -15.01 12.89 -2.65
CA THR A 43 -15.96 13.00 -1.54
C THR A 43 -16.76 14.31 -1.64
N ALA A 44 -17.50 14.48 -2.73
CA ALA A 44 -18.40 15.62 -2.96
C ALA A 44 -19.59 15.70 -1.97
N ARG A 45 -19.70 14.77 -1.00
CA ARG A 45 -20.81 14.73 -0.04
C ARG A 45 -20.64 15.65 1.18
N ARG A 46 -19.44 16.16 1.46
CA ARG A 46 -19.26 17.24 2.46
C ARG A 46 -19.17 18.56 1.72
N LYS A 47 -20.24 19.33 1.81
CA LYS A 47 -20.56 20.60 1.13
C LYS A 47 -19.57 21.77 1.38
N SER A 48 -18.32 21.51 1.77
CA SER A 48 -17.42 22.56 2.28
C SER A 48 -15.96 22.55 1.80
N SER A 49 -15.51 21.64 0.93
CA SER A 49 -14.22 21.84 0.26
C SER A 49 -14.11 21.05 -1.04
N ASN A 50 -13.57 21.69 -2.08
CA ASN A 50 -13.16 21.11 -3.37
C ASN A 50 -12.05 20.05 -3.20
N ASN A 51 -12.28 19.01 -2.40
CA ASN A 51 -11.28 17.97 -2.11
C ASN A 51 -11.48 16.77 -3.03
N GLU A 52 -11.44 17.01 -4.34
CA GLU A 52 -11.28 15.94 -5.33
C GLU A 52 -9.80 15.74 -5.61
N GLY A 53 -9.35 14.49 -5.66
CA GLY A 53 -7.94 14.22 -5.93
C GLY A 53 -7.57 12.76 -5.83
N TYR A 54 -6.27 12.52 -5.86
CA TYR A 54 -5.71 11.19 -5.77
C TYR A 54 -4.99 10.99 -4.44
N ARG A 55 -5.05 9.76 -3.93
CA ARG A 55 -4.24 9.30 -2.80
C ARG A 55 -3.55 7.98 -3.15
N LEU A 56 -2.40 7.73 -2.53
CA LEU A 56 -1.75 6.43 -2.55
C LEU A 56 -2.61 5.43 -1.77
N THR A 57 -2.66 4.21 -2.30
CA THR A 57 -3.17 3.07 -1.57
C THR A 57 -2.04 2.41 -0.78
N ASN A 58 -2.38 1.47 0.11
CA ASN A 58 -1.37 0.64 0.79
C ASN A 58 -0.48 -0.10 -0.23
N LEU A 59 -1.07 -0.62 -1.30
CA LEU A 59 -0.33 -1.27 -2.38
C LEU A 59 0.59 -0.30 -3.13
N GLY A 60 0.15 0.94 -3.32
CA GLY A 60 0.99 2.00 -3.89
C GLY A 60 2.24 2.29 -3.04
N TYR A 61 2.06 2.34 -1.71
CA TYR A 61 3.19 2.49 -0.79
C TYR A 61 4.15 1.30 -0.86
N ASP A 62 3.63 0.07 -0.91
CA ASP A 62 4.46 -1.13 -1.04
C ASP A 62 5.26 -1.13 -2.34
N TYR A 63 4.60 -0.75 -3.45
CA TYR A 63 5.24 -0.71 -4.75
C TYR A 63 6.36 0.33 -4.81
N LEU A 64 6.17 1.50 -4.18
CA LEU A 64 7.22 2.50 -4.04
C LEU A 64 8.39 1.99 -3.19
N ALA A 65 8.12 1.27 -2.10
CA ALA A 65 9.16 0.67 -1.28
C ALA A 65 9.95 -0.40 -2.05
N LEU A 66 9.26 -1.29 -2.76
CA LEU A 66 9.87 -2.30 -3.61
C LEU A 66 10.71 -1.66 -4.73
N LYS A 67 10.19 -0.62 -5.39
CA LYS A 67 10.93 0.10 -6.43
C LYS A 67 12.18 0.75 -5.87
N ALA A 68 12.13 1.32 -4.67
CA ALA A 68 13.28 1.92 -4.02
C ALA A 68 14.34 0.89 -3.62
N LEU A 69 13.93 -0.28 -3.12
CA LEU A 69 14.83 -1.39 -2.78
C LEU A 69 15.48 -2.00 -4.03
N SER A 70 14.69 -2.20 -5.09
CA SER A 70 15.19 -2.68 -6.37
C SER A 70 16.14 -1.69 -7.04
N SER A 71 15.88 -0.38 -6.96
CA SER A 71 16.77 0.63 -7.55
C SER A 71 18.08 0.84 -6.77
N ARG A 72 18.23 0.20 -5.62
CA ARG A 72 19.44 0.19 -4.79
C ARG A 72 20.12 -1.19 -4.80
N ASP A 73 19.70 -2.05 -5.71
CA ASP A 73 20.17 -3.44 -5.86
C ASP A 73 20.04 -4.29 -4.58
N ALA A 74 19.17 -3.88 -3.66
CA ALA A 74 18.93 -4.60 -2.41
C ALA A 74 17.98 -5.79 -2.59
N ILE A 75 17.09 -5.72 -3.59
CA ILE A 75 16.16 -6.81 -3.93
C ILE A 75 16.09 -6.92 -5.45
N TYR A 76 16.38 -8.11 -5.96
CA TYR A 76 16.28 -8.45 -7.37
C TYR A 76 14.98 -9.18 -7.70
N SER A 77 14.55 -10.12 -6.84
CA SER A 77 13.32 -10.89 -7.04
C SER A 77 12.47 -10.98 -5.76
N VAL A 78 11.16 -11.14 -5.95
CA VAL A 78 10.19 -11.36 -4.88
C VAL A 78 9.61 -12.75 -5.04
N GLY A 79 9.77 -13.57 -4.00
CA GLY A 79 9.25 -14.93 -3.91
C GLY A 79 7.91 -15.00 -3.18
N ASN A 80 7.64 -16.19 -2.63
CA ASN A 80 6.36 -16.49 -1.98
C ASN A 80 6.15 -15.67 -0.70
N GLN A 81 4.88 -15.37 -0.43
CA GLN A 81 4.43 -14.89 0.87
C GLN A 81 4.46 -16.04 1.87
N ILE A 82 5.22 -15.89 2.95
CA ILE A 82 5.39 -16.93 3.97
C ILE A 82 4.66 -16.62 5.28
N GLY A 83 4.20 -15.36 5.45
CA GLY A 83 3.49 -14.97 6.66
C GLY A 83 2.50 -13.84 6.41
N VAL A 84 1.29 -13.99 6.91
CA VAL A 84 0.26 -12.95 6.95
C VAL A 84 -0.15 -12.74 8.39
N GLY A 85 0.21 -11.59 8.93
CA GLY A 85 -0.11 -11.17 10.28
C GLY A 85 -1.16 -10.06 10.32
N LYS A 86 -1.56 -9.72 11.55
CA LYS A 86 -2.40 -8.55 11.80
C LYS A 86 -1.72 -7.26 11.41
N GLU A 87 -0.41 -7.18 11.62
CA GLU A 87 0.34 -5.93 11.54
C GLU A 87 1.44 -5.98 10.48
N SER A 88 1.59 -7.10 9.78
CA SER A 88 2.58 -7.22 8.72
C SER A 88 2.29 -8.36 7.74
N ASP A 89 2.80 -8.22 6.54
CA ASP A 89 2.95 -9.29 5.55
C ASP A 89 4.45 -9.62 5.41
N VAL A 90 4.80 -10.90 5.28
CA VAL A 90 6.18 -11.39 5.22
C VAL A 90 6.39 -12.19 3.93
N TYR A 91 7.41 -11.80 3.17
CA TYR A 91 7.76 -12.38 1.87
C TYR A 91 9.22 -12.84 1.86
N ILE A 92 9.50 -13.88 1.09
CA ILE A 92 10.87 -14.22 0.69
C ILE A 92 11.26 -13.30 -0.46
N VAL A 93 12.48 -12.79 -0.45
CA VAL A 93 13.08 -12.01 -1.54
C VAL A 93 14.51 -12.47 -1.77
N ALA A 94 15.08 -12.20 -2.94
CA ALA A 94 16.49 -12.47 -3.20
C ALA A 94 17.18 -11.25 -3.81
N ASN A 95 18.48 -11.10 -3.55
CA ASN A 95 19.33 -10.12 -4.22
C ASN A 95 19.90 -10.70 -5.54
N GLU A 96 20.79 -9.95 -6.19
CA GLU A 96 21.44 -10.36 -7.45
C GLU A 96 22.35 -11.59 -7.32
N ASN A 97 22.81 -11.92 -6.11
CA ASN A 97 23.65 -13.08 -5.82
C ASN A 97 22.84 -14.32 -5.39
N ASP A 98 21.51 -14.30 -5.62
CA ASP A 98 20.56 -15.32 -5.17
C ASP A 98 20.53 -15.54 -3.64
N GLU A 99 21.04 -14.59 -2.85
CA GLU A 99 20.96 -14.67 -1.40
C GLU A 99 19.52 -14.38 -0.94
N GLN A 100 18.92 -15.36 -0.26
CA GLN A 100 17.55 -15.26 0.22
C GLN A 100 17.46 -14.42 1.49
N MET A 101 16.53 -13.47 1.49
CA MET A 101 16.25 -12.56 2.58
C MET A 101 14.74 -12.48 2.85
N ILE A 102 14.38 -11.80 3.93
CA ILE A 102 12.99 -11.58 4.33
C ILE A 102 12.59 -10.12 4.12
N LEU A 103 11.51 -9.90 3.38
CA LEU A 103 10.84 -8.62 3.29
C LEU A 103 9.60 -8.61 4.19
N LYS A 104 9.58 -7.69 5.16
CA LYS A 104 8.44 -7.48 6.06
C LYS A 104 7.77 -6.15 5.76
N LEU A 105 6.54 -6.19 5.24
CA LEU A 105 5.72 -5.02 4.97
C LEU A 105 4.79 -4.75 6.15
N HIS A 106 4.87 -3.57 6.75
CA HIS A 106 4.03 -3.20 7.89
C HIS A 106 2.60 -2.79 7.46
N ARG A 107 1.61 -3.19 8.26
CA ARG A 107 0.16 -3.05 8.00
C ARG A 107 -0.58 -2.48 9.20
N LEU A 108 -0.18 -1.30 9.66
CA LEU A 108 -0.88 -0.60 10.73
C LEU A 108 -2.35 -0.33 10.35
N GLY A 109 -3.27 -0.53 11.29
CA GLY A 109 -4.71 -0.29 11.08
C GLY A 109 -5.46 -1.38 10.32
N ARG A 110 -4.82 -2.51 9.96
CA ARG A 110 -5.53 -3.68 9.41
C ARG A 110 -6.43 -4.28 10.50
N THR A 111 -7.75 -4.28 10.26
CA THR A 111 -8.72 -4.86 11.18
C THR A 111 -8.75 -6.39 11.04
N CYS A 112 -8.39 -7.10 12.10
CA CYS A 112 -8.33 -8.58 12.13
C CYS A 112 -9.54 -9.25 12.76
N PHE A 113 -10.63 -8.51 12.97
CA PHE A 113 -11.79 -8.99 13.75
C PHE A 113 -12.51 -10.22 13.15
N ARG A 114 -12.26 -10.59 11.89
CA ARG A 114 -12.93 -11.73 11.25
C ARG A 114 -12.41 -13.12 11.63
N GLN A 115 -11.20 -13.26 12.17
CA GLN A 115 -10.63 -14.59 12.51
C GLN A 115 -10.55 -14.90 14.01
N LEU A 116 -11.00 -13.99 14.88
CA LEU A 116 -10.94 -14.15 16.33
C LEU A 116 -11.75 -15.35 16.87
N LYS A 117 -12.81 -15.78 16.16
CA LYS A 117 -13.61 -16.95 16.55
C LYS A 117 -12.94 -18.30 16.20
N ASN A 118 -12.13 -18.37 15.14
CA ASN A 118 -11.62 -19.66 14.64
C ASN A 118 -10.27 -20.08 15.22
N LYS A 119 -9.50 -19.17 15.84
CA LYS A 119 -8.12 -19.45 16.31
C LYS A 119 -7.98 -19.57 17.84
N ARG A 120 -9.10 -19.59 18.59
CA ARG A 120 -9.10 -19.72 20.06
C ARG A 120 -9.48 -21.12 20.52
N GLU A 121 -8.81 -22.15 20.01
CA GLU A 121 -8.96 -23.53 20.53
C GLU A 121 -8.61 -23.63 22.02
N TYR A 122 -7.73 -22.76 22.52
CA TYR A 122 -7.33 -22.72 23.93
C TYR A 122 -8.42 -22.22 24.89
N LEU A 123 -9.56 -21.70 24.40
CA LEU A 123 -10.72 -21.38 25.25
C LEU A 123 -11.68 -22.57 25.46
N ASN A 124 -11.57 -23.64 24.67
CA ASN A 124 -12.50 -24.78 24.73
C ASN A 124 -12.27 -25.71 25.93
N HIS A 125 -11.21 -25.50 26.73
CA HIS A 125 -10.87 -26.35 27.87
C HIS A 125 -11.24 -25.73 29.23
N ARG A 126 -11.95 -24.61 29.27
CA ARG A 126 -12.43 -24.05 30.53
C ARG A 126 -13.84 -24.58 30.81
N GLN A 127 -13.93 -25.76 31.43
CA GLN A 127 -15.13 -26.09 32.20
C GLN A 127 -15.22 -25.05 33.32
N ALA A 128 -16.25 -24.22 33.28
CA ALA A 128 -16.62 -23.41 34.43
C ALA A 128 -17.11 -24.40 35.51
N SER A 129 -16.38 -24.47 36.62
CA SER A 129 -16.93 -24.99 37.88
C SER A 129 -17.92 -24.00 38.46
#